data_AF-A0A378W1B7-F1
#
_entry.id   AF-A0A378W1B7-F1
#
_cell.length_a   1.000
_cell.length_b   1.000
_cell.length_c   1.000
_cell.angle_alpha   90.00
_cell.angle_beta   90.00
_cell.angle_gamma   90.00
#
_symmetry.space_group_name_H-M   'P 1'
#
loop_
_entity.id
_entity.type
_entity.pdbx_description
1 polymer ?
#
loop_
_entity_poly.entity_id
_entity_poly.type
_entity_poly.pdbx_seq_one_letter_code
_entity_poly.pdbx_strand_id
1 'polypeptide(L)'
;MLPIVFATARRMKQDVLPFALASVGAFSVMHVFLPPHPGPIAASEFYGANIGQVLILGLPTAFITWYFSGYMLGKVLGRAIHVPVPELLSGGTRDSDPPKEPAKAGTVVAVMLIPMLLIFLNTGVSALISEKLVSADETWVQTAK
;
A
#
# COMPACT_ATOMS: atom_id res chain seq x y z
N MET A 1 6.62 -2.05 6.20
CA MET A 1 7.53 -0.90 5.98
C MET A 1 8.45 -0.66 7.16
N LEU A 2 7.95 -0.82 8.38
CA LEU A 2 8.72 -0.70 9.61
C LEU A 2 10.10 -1.43 9.56
N PRO A 3 10.22 -2.69 9.09
CA PRO A 3 11.54 -3.35 9.00
C PRO A 3 12.52 -2.69 8.02
N ILE A 4 12.01 -2.19 6.89
CA ILE A 4 12.82 -1.53 5.85
C ILE A 4 13.33 -0.17 6.35
N VAL A 5 12.50 0.57 7.09
CA VAL A 5 12.88 1.84 7.71
C VAL A 5 14.05 1.65 8.67
N PHE A 6 13.98 0.64 9.56
CA PHE A 6 15.07 0.32 10.49
C PHE A 6 16.33 -0.18 9.77
N ALA A 7 16.18 -1.06 8.77
CA ALA A 7 17.31 -1.55 7.97
C ALA A 7 18.04 -0.40 7.24
N THR A 8 17.29 0.58 6.73
CA THR A 8 17.84 1.76 6.05
C THR A 8 18.55 2.69 7.02
N ALA A 9 17.92 3.01 8.16
CA ALA A 9 18.53 3.83 9.21
C ALA A 9 19.86 3.22 9.72
N ARG A 10 19.87 1.90 9.93
CA ARG A 10 21.09 1.15 10.30
C ARG A 10 22.17 1.22 9.24
N ARG A 11 21.83 0.98 7.97
CA ARG A 11 22.79 1.03 6.86
C ARG A 11 23.41 2.42 6.70
N MET A 12 22.62 3.46 6.95
CA MET A 12 23.04 4.86 6.88
C MET A 12 23.71 5.37 8.17
N LYS A 13 23.72 4.57 9.25
CA LYS A 13 24.19 4.95 10.59
C LYS A 13 23.56 6.27 11.08
N GLN A 14 22.28 6.44 10.81
CA GLN A 14 21.49 7.63 11.15
C GLN A 14 20.30 7.25 12.03
N ASP A 15 19.73 8.24 12.71
CA ASP A 15 18.52 8.06 13.52
C ASP A 15 17.35 7.54 12.68
N VAL A 16 16.46 6.78 13.31
CA VAL A 16 15.30 6.17 12.64
C VAL A 16 14.26 7.23 12.28
N LEU A 17 14.15 8.28 13.09
CA LEU A 17 13.03 9.21 13.06
C LEU A 17 12.82 9.92 11.71
N PRO A 18 13.86 10.45 11.01
CA PRO A 18 13.69 11.00 9.66
C PRO A 18 13.08 10.01 8.67
N PHE A 19 13.57 8.77 8.66
CA PHE A 19 13.10 7.73 7.74
C PHE A 19 11.68 7.27 8.09
N ALA A 20 11.37 7.17 9.37
CA ALA A 20 10.03 6.83 9.84
C ALA A 20 9.01 7.90 9.46
N LEU A 21 9.29 9.18 9.73
CA LEU A 21 8.39 10.29 9.42
C LEU A 21 8.19 10.46 7.90
N ALA A 22 9.27 10.37 7.12
CA ALA A 22 9.14 10.41 5.66
C ALA A 22 8.30 9.25 5.12
N SER A 23 8.45 8.05 5.69
CA SER A 23 7.69 6.87 5.28
C SER A 23 6.22 6.98 5.67
N VAL A 24 5.91 7.28 6.94
CA VAL A 24 4.52 7.42 7.42
C VAL A 24 3.80 8.53 6.65
N GLY A 25 4.48 9.65 6.39
CA GLY A 25 3.96 10.72 5.55
C GLY A 25 3.61 10.22 4.14
N ALA A 26 4.48 9.44 3.51
CA ALA A 26 4.23 8.91 2.16
C ALA A 26 3.01 7.99 2.14
N PHE A 27 2.89 7.08 3.12
CA PHE A 27 1.74 6.19 3.23
C PHE A 27 0.45 6.95 3.49
N SER A 28 0.47 7.91 4.40
CA SER A 28 -0.72 8.71 4.74
C SER A 28 -1.23 9.46 3.51
N VAL A 29 -0.37 10.22 2.86
CA VAL A 29 -0.74 11.02 1.70
C VAL A 29 -1.26 10.14 0.55
N MET A 30 -0.60 9.00 0.29
CA MET A 30 -1.06 8.08 -0.76
C MET A 30 -2.47 7.55 -0.49
N HIS A 31 -2.79 7.18 0.76
CA HIS A 31 -4.10 6.64 1.13
C HIS A 31 -5.21 7.70 1.13
N VAL A 32 -4.86 8.95 1.41
CA VAL A 32 -5.82 10.05 1.55
C VAL A 32 -6.15 10.71 0.21
N PHE A 33 -5.17 10.85 -0.69
CA PHE A 33 -5.32 11.70 -1.87
C PHE A 33 -5.46 10.94 -3.20
N LEU A 34 -4.95 9.71 -3.31
CA LEU A 34 -4.86 9.03 -4.61
C LEU A 34 -5.82 7.84 -4.76
N PRO A 35 -6.52 7.73 -5.90
CA PRO A 35 -7.11 6.46 -6.36
C PRO A 35 -6.04 5.35 -6.44
N PRO A 36 -6.36 4.07 -6.18
CA PRO A 36 -7.70 3.49 -6.01
C PRO A 36 -8.20 3.42 -4.55
N HIS A 37 -7.68 4.25 -3.64
CA HIS A 37 -8.09 4.16 -2.23
C HIS A 37 -9.57 4.52 -2.03
N PRO A 38 -10.26 3.90 -1.05
CA PRO A 38 -11.71 4.05 -0.89
C PRO A 38 -12.18 5.50 -0.71
N GLY A 39 -11.40 6.33 -0.01
CA GLY A 39 -11.73 7.75 0.20
C GLY A 39 -11.76 8.56 -1.10
N PRO A 40 -10.63 8.65 -1.84
CA PRO A 40 -10.58 9.31 -3.14
C PRO A 40 -11.59 8.78 -4.16
N ILE A 41 -11.80 7.46 -4.20
CA ILE A 41 -12.79 6.85 -5.10
C ILE A 41 -14.22 7.26 -4.73
N ALA A 42 -14.59 7.16 -3.44
CA ALA A 42 -15.93 7.55 -2.98
C ALA A 42 -16.20 9.05 -3.21
N ALA A 43 -15.21 9.91 -2.98
CA ALA A 43 -15.33 11.33 -3.29
C ALA A 43 -15.50 11.58 -4.79
N SER A 44 -14.74 10.86 -5.63
CA SER A 44 -14.86 10.98 -7.09
C SER A 44 -16.24 10.55 -7.58
N GLU A 45 -16.79 9.45 -7.04
CA GLU A 45 -18.12 8.96 -7.36
C GLU A 45 -19.22 9.93 -6.90
N PHE A 46 -19.13 10.43 -5.67
CA PHE A 46 -20.11 11.37 -5.10
C PHE A 46 -20.19 12.68 -5.88
N TYR A 47 -19.06 13.21 -6.34
CA TYR A 47 -18.99 14.45 -7.10
C TYR A 47 -19.01 14.25 -8.62
N GLY A 48 -19.13 13.00 -9.11
CA GLY A 48 -19.10 12.68 -10.54
C GLY A 48 -17.77 13.04 -11.24
N ALA A 49 -16.67 13.09 -10.49
CA ALA A 49 -15.35 13.45 -10.99
C ALA A 49 -14.67 12.28 -11.72
N ASN A 50 -13.99 12.56 -12.82
CA ASN A 50 -13.23 11.56 -13.54
C ASN A 50 -11.98 11.14 -12.74
N ILE A 51 -11.80 9.84 -12.50
CA ILE A 51 -10.69 9.28 -11.71
C ILE A 51 -9.31 9.69 -12.28
N GLY A 52 -9.18 9.77 -13.61
CA GLY A 52 -7.95 10.22 -14.26
C GLY A 52 -7.62 11.67 -13.97
N GLN A 53 -8.62 12.56 -13.92
CA GLN A 53 -8.44 13.96 -13.53
C GLN A 53 -8.05 14.09 -12.06
N VAL A 54 -8.70 13.32 -11.18
CA VAL A 54 -8.37 13.26 -9.75
C VAL A 54 -6.95 12.75 -9.55
N LEU A 55 -6.48 11.80 -10.35
CA LEU A 55 -5.09 11.32 -10.29
C LEU A 55 -4.10 12.40 -10.74
N ILE A 56 -4.35 13.07 -11.87
CA ILE A 56 -3.47 14.11 -12.42
C ILE A 56 -3.33 15.29 -11.45
N LEU A 57 -4.41 15.69 -10.78
CA LEU A 57 -4.39 16.77 -9.79
C LEU A 57 -3.94 16.31 -8.40
N GLY A 58 -4.28 15.07 -8.03
CA GLY A 58 -3.97 14.46 -6.75
C GLY A 58 -2.48 14.17 -6.59
N LEU A 59 -1.79 13.75 -7.66
CA LEU A 59 -0.38 13.37 -7.58
C LEU A 59 0.55 14.55 -7.22
N PRO A 60 0.49 15.74 -7.87
CA PRO A 60 1.26 16.91 -7.45
C PRO A 60 0.90 17.36 -6.03
N THR A 61 -0.40 17.38 -5.71
CA THR A 61 -0.91 17.78 -4.39
C THR A 61 -0.36 16.86 -3.29
N ALA A 62 -0.39 15.56 -3.55
CA ALA A 62 0.17 14.54 -2.68
C ALA A 62 1.68 14.74 -2.49
N PHE A 63 2.43 14.89 -3.58
CA PHE A 63 3.88 15.09 -3.51
C PHE A 63 4.25 16.32 -2.67
N ILE A 64 3.59 17.45 -2.92
CA ILE A 64 3.80 18.70 -2.16
C ILE A 64 3.48 18.46 -0.69
N THR A 65 2.32 17.89 -0.39
CA THR A 65 1.89 17.63 1.00
C THR A 65 2.87 16.73 1.72
N TRP A 66 3.32 15.64 1.07
CA TRP A 66 4.31 14.72 1.63
C TRP A 66 5.66 15.41 1.88
N TYR A 67 6.12 16.22 0.93
CA TYR A 67 7.41 16.89 1.03
C TYR A 67 7.47 17.79 2.28
N PHE A 68 6.44 18.58 2.53
CA PHE A 68 6.38 19.48 3.69
C PHE A 68 6.06 18.75 5.00
N SER A 69 5.06 17.87 5.00
CA SER A 69 4.57 17.23 6.24
C SER A 69 5.37 16.00 6.67
N GLY A 70 5.91 15.23 5.72
CA GLY A 70 6.67 14.01 6.00
C GLY A 70 8.18 14.24 5.97
N TYR A 71 8.70 14.62 4.79
CA TYR A 71 10.14 14.70 4.57
C TYR A 71 10.80 15.86 5.33
N MET A 72 10.29 17.08 5.14
CA MET A 72 10.87 18.27 5.76
C MET A 72 10.72 18.24 7.28
N LEU A 73 9.53 17.87 7.78
CA LEU A 73 9.31 17.64 9.20
C LEU A 73 10.24 16.57 9.77
N GLY A 74 10.41 15.43 9.07
CA GLY A 74 11.32 14.37 9.46
C GLY A 74 12.78 14.84 9.59
N LYS A 75 13.23 15.69 8.66
CA LYS A 75 14.57 16.29 8.70
C LYS A 75 14.74 17.29 9.85
N VAL A 76 13.71 18.05 10.20
CA VAL A 76 13.75 19.00 11.31
C VAL A 76 13.72 18.27 12.65
N LEU A 77 12.74 17.39 12.85
CA LEU A 77 12.57 16.65 14.11
C LEU A 77 13.70 15.66 14.36
N GLY A 78 14.23 15.02 13.33
CA GLY A 78 15.37 14.10 13.47
C GLY A 78 16.69 14.77 13.81
N ARG A 79 16.78 16.11 13.77
CA ARG A 79 17.93 16.85 14.33
C ARG A 79 17.78 17.11 15.83
N ALA A 80 16.54 17.16 16.33
CA ALA A 80 16.24 17.48 17.71
C ALA A 80 16.07 16.22 18.58
N ILE A 81 15.49 15.17 18.00
CA ILE A 81 15.12 13.94 18.71
C ILE A 81 15.93 12.78 18.14
N HIS A 82 16.86 12.27 18.94
CA HIS A 82 17.67 11.11 18.61
C HIS A 82 16.95 9.85 19.08
N VAL A 83 16.46 9.06 18.13
CA VAL A 83 15.82 7.78 18.39
C VAL A 83 16.73 6.69 17.82
N PRO A 84 17.57 6.07 18.66
CA PRO A 84 18.43 4.98 18.21
C PRO A 84 17.58 3.79 17.74
N VAL A 85 18.11 3.01 16.81
CA VAL A 85 17.47 1.77 16.35
C VAL A 85 17.36 0.81 17.54
N PRO A 86 16.15 0.34 17.93
CA PRO A 86 16.03 -0.59 19.04
C PRO A 86 16.77 -1.91 18.77
N GLU A 87 17.55 -2.40 19.75
CA GLU A 87 18.29 -3.67 19.65
C GLU A 87 17.38 -4.87 19.35
N LEU A 88 16.14 -4.84 19.83
CA LEU A 88 15.12 -5.86 19.56
C LEU A 88 14.78 -6.02 18.07
N LEU A 89 14.86 -4.93 17.31
CA LEU A 89 14.63 -4.89 15.86
C LEU A 89 15.95 -4.84 15.06
N SER A 90 17.09 -4.87 15.76
CA SER A 90 18.44 -4.90 15.17
C SER A 90 18.81 -6.27 14.60
N GLY A 91 17.85 -7.20 14.58
CA GLY A 91 18.12 -8.62 14.53
C GLY A 91 18.80 -8.99 15.83
N GLY A 92 18.01 -9.29 16.88
CA GLY A 92 18.54 -9.94 18.08
C GLY A 92 19.44 -11.13 17.72
N THR A 93 20.15 -11.69 18.71
CA THR A 93 20.95 -12.92 18.54
C THR A 93 20.29 -13.83 17.52
N ARG A 94 20.96 -14.09 16.38
CA ARG A 94 20.46 -14.90 15.26
C ARG A 94 19.45 -15.89 15.80
N ASP A 95 18.17 -15.70 15.50
CA ASP A 95 17.16 -16.63 15.94
C ASP A 95 17.60 -18.01 15.43
N SER A 96 18.07 -18.84 16.35
CA SER A 96 18.65 -20.15 16.05
C SER A 96 17.56 -21.22 16.02
N ASP A 97 16.29 -20.82 16.10
CA ASP A 97 15.15 -21.68 15.87
C ASP A 97 14.56 -21.34 14.49
N PRO A 98 15.10 -21.94 13.40
CA PRO A 98 14.46 -21.82 12.10
C PRO A 98 13.02 -22.33 12.23
N PRO A 99 12.03 -21.68 11.56
CA PRO A 99 10.66 -22.16 11.58
C PRO A 99 10.67 -23.63 11.16
N LYS A 100 10.21 -24.53 12.05
CA LYS A 100 10.32 -25.99 11.86
C LYS A 100 9.69 -26.48 10.56
N GLU A 101 8.71 -25.74 10.03
CA GLU A 101 8.13 -25.95 8.70
C GLU A 101 7.68 -24.61 8.09
N PRO A 102 8.51 -23.89 7.31
CA PRO A 102 8.06 -22.72 6.61
C PRO A 102 7.04 -23.12 5.53
N ALA A 103 5.95 -22.35 5.39
CA ALA A 103 4.99 -22.56 4.31
C ALA A 103 5.71 -22.59 2.96
N LYS A 104 5.44 -23.60 2.14
CA LYS A 104 6.06 -23.73 0.82
C LYS A 104 5.79 -22.43 0.03
N ALA A 105 6.79 -21.92 -0.67
CA ALA A 105 6.67 -20.70 -1.48
C ALA A 105 5.45 -20.73 -2.41
N GLY A 106 5.13 -21.90 -2.97
CA GLY A 106 3.94 -22.11 -3.80
C GLY A 106 2.61 -21.89 -3.06
N THR A 107 2.50 -22.26 -1.78
CA THR A 107 1.31 -22.01 -0.96
C THR A 107 1.11 -20.52 -0.72
N VAL A 108 2.20 -19.79 -0.43
CA VAL A 108 2.15 -18.33 -0.22
C VAL A 108 1.70 -17.62 -1.49
N VAL A 109 2.30 -17.97 -2.63
CA VAL A 109 1.92 -17.40 -3.93
C VAL A 109 0.48 -17.76 -4.28
N ALA A 110 0.05 -19.01 -4.07
CA ALA A 110 -1.32 -19.43 -4.34
C ALA A 110 -2.33 -18.64 -3.49
N VAL A 111 -2.11 -18.51 -2.18
CA VAL A 111 -3.00 -17.75 -1.28
C VAL A 111 -3.07 -16.27 -1.68
N MET A 112 -1.96 -15.68 -2.13
CA MET A 112 -1.95 -14.30 -2.63
C MET A 112 -2.66 -14.13 -3.99
N LEU A 113 -2.65 -15.14 -4.85
CA LEU A 113 -3.28 -15.09 -6.17
C LEU A 113 -4.80 -15.30 -6.14
N ILE A 114 -5.33 -16.01 -5.14
CA ILE A 114 -6.78 -16.25 -4.98
C ILE A 114 -7.61 -14.96 -5.09
N PRO A 115 -7.37 -13.90 -4.27
CA PRO A 115 -8.16 -12.68 -4.35
C PRO A 115 -8.02 -11.97 -5.70
N MET A 116 -6.84 -12.03 -6.33
CA MET A 116 -6.59 -11.42 -7.64
C MET A 116 -7.38 -12.14 -8.75
N LEU A 117 -7.43 -13.48 -8.71
CA LEU A 117 -8.23 -14.30 -9.63
C LEU A 117 -9.73 -14.05 -9.46
N LEU A 118 -10.21 -13.94 -8.21
CA LEU A 118 -11.62 -13.63 -7.93
C LEU A 118 -12.01 -12.24 -8.46
N ILE A 119 -11.16 -11.24 -8.30
CA ILE A 119 -11.39 -9.89 -8.85
C ILE A 119 -11.41 -9.92 -10.39
N PHE A 120 -10.46 -10.61 -11.02
CA PHE A 120 -10.44 -10.72 -12.48
C PHE A 120 -11.64 -11.48 -13.05
N LEU A 121 -12.11 -12.51 -12.35
CA LEU A 121 -13.30 -13.25 -12.76
C LEU A 121 -14.54 -12.35 -12.70
N ASN A 122 -14.78 -11.68 -11.56
CA ASN A 122 -15.91 -10.76 -11.41
C ASN A 122 -15.84 -9.59 -12.41
N THR A 123 -14.66 -8.99 -12.59
CA THR A 123 -14.46 -7.89 -13.53
C THR A 123 -14.65 -8.35 -14.98
N GLY A 124 -14.14 -9.53 -15.34
CA GLY A 124 -14.27 -10.11 -16.67
C GLY A 124 -15.71 -10.46 -17.02
N VAL A 125 -16.45 -11.09 -16.11
CA VAL A 125 -17.88 -11.35 -16.26
C VAL A 125 -18.67 -10.05 -16.39
N SER A 126 -18.37 -9.04 -15.55
CA SER A 126 -19.01 -7.72 -15.62
C SER A 126 -18.75 -7.00 -16.96
N ALA A 127 -17.55 -7.14 -17.53
CA ALA A 127 -17.21 -6.60 -18.85
C ALA A 127 -17.99 -7.32 -19.98
N LEU A 128 -18.07 -8.65 -19.94
CA LEU A 128 -18.79 -9.45 -20.95
C LEU A 128 -20.31 -9.20 -20.94
N ILE A 129 -20.91 -8.96 -19.78
CA ILE A 129 -22.30 -8.52 -19.65
C ILE A 129 -22.47 -7.12 -20.26
N SER A 130 -21.53 -6.21 -20.00
CA SER A 130 -21.57 -4.83 -20.51
C SER A 130 -21.49 -4.77 -22.05
N GLU A 131 -20.73 -5.66 -22.68
CA GLU A 131 -20.67 -5.80 -24.14
C GLU A 131 -21.85 -6.57 -24.76
N LYS A 132 -22.85 -6.98 -23.96
CA LYS A 132 -24.01 -7.80 -24.36
C LYS A 132 -23.65 -9.15 -25.00
N LEU A 133 -22.45 -9.66 -24.74
CA LEU A 133 -22.00 -10.96 -25.26
C LEU A 133 -22.57 -12.13 -24.42
N VAL A 134 -23.02 -11.88 -23.19
CA VAL A 134 -23.57 -12.88 -22.26
C VAL A 134 -24.82 -12.32 -21.55
N SER A 135 -25.86 -13.15 -21.43
CA SER A 135 -27.09 -12.82 -20.68
C SER A 135 -26.86 -12.80 -19.18
N ALA A 136 -27.33 -11.76 -18.48
CA ALA A 136 -27.21 -11.61 -17.03
C ALA A 136 -28.08 -12.61 -16.23
N ASP A 137 -28.99 -13.33 -16.90
CA ASP A 137 -29.94 -14.24 -16.27
C ASP A 137 -29.41 -15.67 -16.10
N GLU A 138 -28.20 -15.98 -16.58
CA GLU A 138 -27.63 -17.32 -16.43
C GLU A 138 -27.01 -17.54 -15.05
N THR A 139 -27.30 -18.70 -14.44
CA THR A 139 -26.95 -19.03 -13.05
C THR A 139 -25.43 -19.08 -12.80
N TRP A 140 -24.63 -19.37 -13.83
CA TRP A 140 -23.16 -19.36 -13.75
C TRP A 140 -22.57 -17.94 -13.77
N VAL A 141 -23.30 -16.98 -14.33
CA VAL A 141 -22.94 -15.55 -14.36
C VAL A 141 -23.17 -14.93 -12.99
N GLN A 142 -24.24 -15.32 -12.29
CA GLN A 142 -24.56 -14.84 -10.95
C GLN A 142 -23.64 -15.39 -9.86
N THR A 143 -23.07 -16.58 -10.07
CA THR A 143 -22.14 -17.23 -9.11
C THR A 143 -20.68 -16.80 -9.31
N ALA A 144 -20.34 -16.23 -10.46
CA ALA A 144 -19.00 -15.73 -10.79
C ALA A 144 -18.82 -14.22 -10.51
N LYS A 145 -19.89 -13.54 -10.06
CA LYS A 145 -19.92 -12.13 -9.65
C LYS A 145 -19.64 -12.01 -8.15
#